data_AF-A0A379PML8-F1
#
_entry.id   AF-A0A379PML8-F1
#
_cell.length_a   1.000
_cell.length_b   1.000
_cell.length_c   1.000
_cell.angle_alpha   90.00
_cell.angle_beta   90.00
_cell.angle_gamma   90.00
#
_symmetry.space_group_name_H-M   'P 1'
#
loop_
_entity.id
_entity.type
_entity.pdbx_description
1 polymer ?
#
loop_
_entity_poly.entity_id
_entity_poly.type
_entity_poly.pdbx_seq_one_letter_code
_entity_poly.pdbx_strand_id
1 'polypeptide(L)'
;MVSREVGVSIGTLERWRAQVLAAPGELASSQRWTPAARLEAVITTAAMDEAARSAWCREQGLYPADLEAWKHDAMAGLGEPRAASAAEARQDRRRVKELERELYRKDKALAETAALLVLRKKLDAVFRDGEDA
;
A
#
# COMPACT_ATOMS: atom_id res chain seq x y z
N MET A 1 -12.74 -0.57 -15.08
CA MET A 1 -11.68 0.43 -15.34
C MET A 1 -10.48 0.19 -14.42
N VAL A 2 -10.66 0.26 -13.09
CA VAL A 2 -9.61 0.01 -12.08
C VAL A 2 -8.85 -1.31 -12.23
N SER A 3 -9.52 -2.42 -12.56
CA SER A 3 -8.86 -3.72 -12.76
C SER A 3 -7.79 -3.72 -13.88
N ARG A 4 -8.02 -2.97 -14.96
CA ARG A 4 -7.06 -2.85 -16.08
C ARG A 4 -5.94 -1.86 -15.79
N GLU A 5 -6.20 -0.86 -14.96
CA GLU A 5 -5.21 0.16 -14.56
C GLU A 5 -4.24 -0.36 -13.50
N VAL A 6 -4.74 -1.19 -12.57
CA VAL A 6 -3.96 -1.70 -11.43
C VAL A 6 -3.41 -3.12 -11.71
N GLY A 7 -3.82 -3.76 -12.81
CA GLY A 7 -3.41 -5.12 -13.16
C GLY A 7 -3.95 -6.21 -12.21
N VAL A 8 -4.95 -5.88 -11.38
CA VAL A 8 -5.56 -6.79 -10.40
C VAL A 8 -6.88 -7.32 -10.95
N SER A 9 -7.14 -8.62 -10.80
CA SER A 9 -8.37 -9.25 -11.30
C SER A 9 -9.62 -8.73 -10.58
N ILE A 10 -10.74 -8.66 -11.31
CA ILE A 10 -12.03 -8.17 -10.79
C ILE A 10 -12.45 -8.95 -9.53
N GLY A 11 -12.32 -10.28 -9.53
CA GLY A 11 -12.67 -11.10 -8.36
C GLY A 11 -11.82 -10.81 -7.11
N THR A 12 -10.59 -10.35 -7.26
CA THR A 12 -9.78 -9.90 -6.12
C THR A 12 -10.24 -8.55 -5.59
N LEU A 13 -10.56 -7.61 -6.48
CA LEU A 13 -11.14 -6.32 -6.08
C LEU A 13 -12.50 -6.48 -5.38
N GLU A 14 -13.33 -7.40 -5.87
CA GLU A 14 -14.63 -7.70 -5.24
C GLU A 14 -14.46 -8.36 -3.87
N ARG A 15 -13.50 -9.28 -3.72
CA ARG A 15 -13.17 -9.86 -2.40
C ARG A 15 -12.70 -8.81 -1.41
N TRP A 16 -11.79 -7.92 -1.80
CA TRP A 16 -11.33 -6.83 -0.93
C TRP A 16 -12.46 -5.88 -0.58
N ARG A 17 -13.29 -5.51 -1.55
CA ARG A 17 -14.48 -4.69 -1.31
C ARG A 17 -15.44 -5.39 -0.34
N ALA A 18 -15.68 -6.68 -0.48
CA ALA A 18 -16.53 -7.45 0.42
C ALA A 18 -15.93 -7.54 1.83
N GLN A 19 -14.61 -7.70 1.97
CA GLN A 19 -13.92 -7.70 3.27
C GLN A 19 -14.06 -6.34 3.98
N VAL A 20 -13.86 -5.24 3.26
CA VAL A 20 -14.03 -3.87 3.78
C VAL A 20 -15.48 -3.61 4.20
N LEU A 21 -16.45 -4.06 3.39
CA LEU A 21 -17.87 -3.90 3.71
C LEU A 21 -18.34 -4.83 4.85
N ALA A 22 -17.68 -5.97 5.05
CA ALA A 22 -17.97 -6.92 6.13
C ALA A 22 -17.30 -6.52 7.47
N ALA A 23 -16.31 -5.62 7.45
CA ALA A 23 -15.65 -5.06 8.63
C ALA A 23 -15.97 -3.55 8.83
N PRO A 24 -17.25 -3.14 8.90
CA PRO A 24 -17.60 -1.73 9.06
C PRO A 24 -17.16 -1.16 10.43
N GLY A 25 -16.88 -2.02 11.42
CA GLY A 25 -16.43 -1.60 12.75
C GLY A 25 -15.08 -0.89 12.76
N GLU A 26 -14.10 -1.38 11.98
CA GLU A 26 -12.77 -0.77 11.88
C GLU A 26 -12.79 0.53 11.08
N LEU A 27 -13.64 0.63 10.05
CA LEU A 27 -13.85 1.87 9.29
C LEU A 27 -14.64 2.90 10.11
N ALA A 28 -15.64 2.49 10.89
CA ALA A 28 -16.43 3.38 11.73
C ALA A 28 -15.61 3.93 12.92
N SER A 29 -14.75 3.12 13.53
CA SER A 29 -13.82 3.59 14.57
C SER A 29 -12.72 4.49 13.97
N SER A 30 -12.21 4.14 12.79
CA SER A 30 -11.27 5.00 12.02
C SER A 30 -11.91 6.31 11.57
N GLN A 31 -13.20 6.31 11.26
CA GLN A 31 -13.95 7.50 10.85
C GLN A 31 -14.32 8.40 12.04
N ARG A 32 -14.54 7.83 13.24
CA ARG A 32 -14.67 8.59 14.48
C ARG A 32 -13.34 9.25 14.86
N TRP A 33 -12.23 8.53 14.76
CA TRP A 33 -10.91 9.00 15.17
C TRP A 33 -10.08 9.51 14.00
N THR A 34 -10.54 10.61 13.40
CA THR A 34 -9.73 11.39 12.45
C THR A 34 -8.46 11.93 13.12
N PRO A 35 -7.39 12.25 12.38
CA PRO A 35 -6.17 12.83 12.97
C PRO A 35 -6.46 14.08 13.83
N ALA A 36 -7.41 14.92 13.40
CA ALA A 36 -7.85 16.07 14.18
C ALA A 36 -8.54 15.67 15.49
N ALA A 37 -9.45 14.70 15.46
CA ALA A 37 -10.14 14.20 16.65
C ALA A 37 -9.18 13.52 17.65
N ARG A 38 -8.15 12.80 17.16
CA ARG A 38 -7.09 12.23 18.01
C ARG A 38 -6.28 13.32 18.70
N LEU A 39 -5.90 14.37 17.97
CA LEU A 39 -5.18 15.50 18.54
C LEU A 39 -6.03 16.24 19.59
N GLU A 40 -7.30 16.49 19.30
CA GLU A 40 -8.24 17.12 20.23
C GLU A 40 -8.42 16.30 21.51
N ALA A 41 -8.51 14.97 21.39
CA ALA A 41 -8.56 14.05 22.54
C ALA A 41 -7.29 14.16 23.41
N VAL A 42 -6.11 14.17 22.79
CA VAL A 42 -4.83 14.35 23.50
C VAL A 42 -4.77 15.71 24.21
N ILE A 43 -5.25 16.78 23.58
CA ILE A 43 -5.28 18.13 24.17
C ILE A 43 -6.27 18.18 25.34
N THR A 44 -7.47 17.65 25.16
CA THR A 44 -8.54 17.65 26.17
C THR A 44 -8.12 16.89 27.43
N THR A 45 -7.45 15.75 27.24
CA THR A 45 -6.99 14.90 28.34
C THR A 45 -5.68 15.38 28.97
N ALA A 46 -4.98 16.35 28.39
CA ALA A 46 -3.67 16.80 28.87
C ALA A 46 -3.69 17.42 30.28
N ALA A 47 -4.80 18.07 30.67
CA ALA A 47 -4.96 18.70 31.99
C ALA A 47 -5.64 17.79 33.03
N MET A 48 -6.07 16.58 32.62
CA MET A 48 -6.78 15.64 33.49
C MET A 48 -5.83 14.78 34.31
N ASP A 49 -6.22 14.43 35.54
CA ASP A 49 -5.52 13.42 36.32
C ASP A 49 -5.72 12.01 35.76
N GLU A 50 -4.98 11.02 36.27
CA GLU A 50 -5.03 9.63 35.77
C GLU A 50 -6.44 9.00 35.88
N ALA A 51 -7.18 9.34 36.94
CA ALA A 51 -8.52 8.81 37.18
C ALA A 51 -9.54 9.40 36.20
N ALA A 52 -9.51 10.72 35.99
CA ALA A 52 -10.35 11.43 35.04
C ALA A 52 -10.03 11.01 33.60
N ARG A 53 -8.74 10.85 33.24
CA ARG A 53 -8.34 10.31 31.92
C ARG A 53 -8.89 8.91 31.70
N SER A 54 -8.78 8.03 32.70
CA SER A 54 -9.30 6.67 32.62
C SER A 54 -10.83 6.63 32.48
N ALA A 55 -11.55 7.51 33.18
CA ALA A 55 -13.01 7.64 33.05
C ALA A 55 -13.41 8.14 31.66
N TRP A 56 -12.76 9.20 31.18
CA TRP A 56 -12.98 9.76 29.85
C TRP A 56 -12.70 8.74 28.74
N CYS A 57 -11.62 7.97 28.85
CA CYS A 57 -11.30 6.88 27.91
C CYS A 57 -12.45 5.87 27.81
N ARG A 58 -13.02 5.45 28.93
CA ARG A 58 -14.15 4.51 28.95
C ARG A 58 -15.40 5.08 28.31
N GLU A 59 -15.69 6.36 28.54
CA GLU A 59 -16.83 7.05 27.90
C GLU A 59 -16.67 7.15 26.39
N GLN A 60 -15.44 7.35 25.91
CA GLN A 60 -15.12 7.48 24.48
C GLN A 60 -14.85 6.14 23.77
N GLY A 61 -14.82 5.03 24.52
CA GLY A 61 -14.49 3.70 23.99
C GLY A 61 -13.02 3.55 23.58
N LEU A 62 -12.12 4.22 24.30
CA LEU A 62 -10.68 4.20 24.12
C LEU A 62 -9.96 3.59 25.31
N TYR A 63 -8.71 3.16 25.11
CA TYR A 63 -7.81 2.83 26.19
C TYR A 63 -6.84 3.98 26.45
N PRO A 64 -6.40 4.20 27.72
CA PRO A 64 -5.37 5.19 28.02
C PRO A 64 -4.07 4.99 27.21
N ALA A 65 -3.74 3.75 26.86
CA ALA A 65 -2.61 3.42 26.00
C ALA A 65 -2.73 4.01 24.58
N ASP A 66 -3.95 4.10 24.03
CA ASP A 66 -4.19 4.69 22.71
C ASP A 66 -3.91 6.20 22.73
N LEU A 67 -4.31 6.89 23.81
CA LEU A 67 -4.02 8.31 24.00
C LEU A 67 -2.52 8.59 24.11
N GLU A 68 -1.79 7.78 24.87
CA GLU A 68 -0.34 7.93 24.98
C GLU A 68 0.37 7.63 23.64
N ALA A 69 -0.12 6.65 22.88
CA ALA A 69 0.38 6.39 21.52
C ALA A 69 0.16 7.62 20.61
N TRP A 70 -1.04 8.20 20.60
CA TRP A 70 -1.32 9.39 19.78
C TRP A 70 -0.54 10.62 20.21
N LYS A 71 -0.31 10.79 21.51
CA LYS A 71 0.56 11.84 22.04
C LYS A 71 1.99 11.65 21.55
N HIS A 72 2.51 10.42 21.56
CA HIS A 72 3.82 10.12 21.03
C HIS A 72 3.90 10.40 19.52
N ASP A 73 2.93 9.95 18.73
CA ASP A 73 2.86 10.22 17.30
C ASP A 73 2.83 11.72 17.00
N ALA A 74 2.03 12.49 17.76
CA ALA A 74 1.97 13.94 17.65
C ALA A 74 3.31 14.61 17.97
N MET A 75 4.00 14.19 19.05
CA MET A 75 5.32 14.69 19.39
C MET A 75 6.38 14.30 18.35
N ALA A 76 6.32 13.09 17.79
CA ALA A 76 7.22 12.62 16.75
C ALA A 76 7.05 13.41 15.45
N GLY A 77 5.82 13.80 15.10
CA GLY A 77 5.53 14.67 13.96
C GLY A 77 5.91 16.14 14.15
N LEU A 78 5.93 16.62 15.40
CA LEU A 78 6.37 17.97 15.77
C LEU A 78 7.88 18.09 15.97
N GLY A 79 8.57 16.97 16.27
CA GLY A 79 10.02 16.91 16.23
C GLY A 79 10.53 17.35 14.86
N GLU A 80 11.82 17.70 14.76
CA GLU A 80 12.40 17.94 13.43
C GLU A 80 11.98 16.76 12.54
N PRO A 81 11.41 17.01 11.35
CA PRO A 81 11.19 15.94 10.42
C PRO A 81 12.56 15.31 10.29
N ARG A 82 12.71 14.10 10.82
CA ARG A 82 13.81 13.25 10.42
C ARG A 82 13.45 13.00 8.98
N ALA A 83 13.89 13.94 8.12
CA ALA A 83 13.85 13.78 6.71
C ALA A 83 14.35 12.36 6.56
N ALA A 84 13.52 11.45 6.03
CA ALA A 84 14.05 10.26 5.43
C ALA A 84 15.18 10.81 4.57
N SER A 85 16.43 10.57 5.03
CA SER A 85 17.46 11.58 4.84
C SER A 85 17.51 11.86 3.35
N ALA A 86 17.74 13.08 2.90
CA ALA A 86 17.75 13.33 1.45
C ALA A 86 18.66 12.30 0.70
N ALA A 87 19.62 11.69 1.41
CA ALA A 87 20.35 10.48 1.04
C ALA A 87 19.51 9.19 0.87
N GLU A 88 18.69 8.77 1.85
CA GLU A 88 17.76 7.61 1.74
C GLU A 88 16.81 7.77 0.53
N ALA A 89 16.14 8.93 0.41
CA ALA A 89 15.26 9.18 -0.73
C ALA A 89 16.02 9.21 -2.08
N ARG A 90 17.31 9.57 -2.09
CA ARG A 90 18.17 9.49 -3.30
C ARG A 90 18.58 8.05 -3.58
N GLN A 91 18.87 7.26 -2.55
CA GLN A 91 19.23 5.85 -2.66
C GLN A 91 18.05 5.03 -3.20
N ASP A 92 16.85 5.23 -2.67
CA ASP A 92 15.64 4.56 -3.15
C ASP A 92 15.36 4.90 -4.61
N ARG A 93 15.47 6.17 -5.00
CA ARG A 93 15.32 6.60 -6.40
C ARG A 93 16.35 5.97 -7.34
N ARG A 94 17.59 5.77 -6.88
CA ARG A 94 18.62 5.07 -7.66
C ARG A 94 18.25 3.60 -7.82
N ARG A 95 17.82 2.96 -6.73
CA ARG A 95 17.43 1.55 -6.72
C ARG A 95 16.26 1.29 -7.67
N VAL A 96 15.25 2.14 -7.64
CA VAL A 96 14.10 2.08 -8.56
C VAL A 96 14.57 2.14 -10.02
N LYS A 97 15.41 3.12 -10.37
CA LYS A 97 15.94 3.25 -11.74
C LYS A 97 16.77 2.06 -12.20
N GLU A 98 17.56 1.46 -11.31
CA GLU A 98 18.33 0.25 -11.61
C GLU A 98 17.41 -0.93 -11.89
N LEU A 99 16.41 -1.14 -11.02
CA LEU A 99 15.43 -2.21 -11.17
C LEU A 99 14.60 -2.04 -12.45
N GLU A 100 14.17 -0.83 -12.78
CA GLU A 100 13.46 -0.54 -14.03
C GLU A 100 14.30 -0.86 -15.27
N ARG A 101 15.60 -0.54 -15.25
CA ARG A 101 16.52 -0.87 -16.36
C ARG A 101 16.74 -2.37 -16.50
N GLU A 102 16.89 -3.07 -15.38
CA GLU A 102 17.06 -4.52 -15.37
C GLU A 102 15.79 -5.21 -15.90
N LEU A 103 14.62 -4.76 -15.45
CA LEU A 103 13.33 -5.22 -15.93
C LEU A 103 13.21 -5.02 -17.45
N TYR A 104 13.49 -3.82 -17.95
CA TYR A 104 13.44 -3.54 -19.39
C TYR A 104 14.35 -4.43 -20.24
N ARG A 105 15.57 -4.72 -19.76
CA ARG A 105 16.50 -5.63 -20.46
C ARG A 105 15.97 -7.06 -20.48
N LYS A 106 15.42 -7.53 -19.36
CA LYS A 106 14.83 -8.87 -19.25
C LYS A 106 13.61 -9.00 -20.14
N ASP A 107 12.72 -8.02 -20.15
CA ASP A 107 11.53 -8.00 -21.02
C ASP A 107 11.92 -7.98 -22.50
N LYS A 108 12.96 -7.25 -22.88
CA LYS A 108 13.47 -7.26 -24.26
C LYS A 108 13.99 -8.64 -24.66
N ALA A 109 14.83 -9.26 -23.84
CA ALA A 109 15.34 -10.61 -24.10
C ALA A 109 14.21 -11.65 -24.15
N LEU A 110 13.22 -11.50 -23.27
CA LEU A 110 12.03 -12.35 -23.26
C LEU A 110 11.19 -12.15 -24.54
N ALA A 111 11.03 -10.92 -25.01
CA ALA A 111 10.34 -10.64 -26.28
C ALA A 111 11.08 -11.21 -27.50
N GLU A 112 12.41 -11.10 -27.53
CA GLU A 112 13.24 -11.67 -28.60
C GLU A 112 13.11 -13.21 -28.64
N THR A 113 13.18 -13.88 -27.49
CA THR A 113 12.98 -15.35 -27.43
C THR A 113 11.57 -15.76 -27.84
N ALA A 114 10.54 -15.03 -27.40
CA ALA A 114 9.15 -15.25 -27.83
C ALA A 114 9.00 -15.10 -29.36
N ALA A 115 9.63 -14.08 -29.96
CA ALA A 115 9.62 -13.87 -31.41
C ALA A 115 10.29 -15.03 -32.17
N LEU A 116 11.43 -15.52 -31.70
CA LEU A 116 12.11 -16.69 -32.28
C LEU A 116 11.24 -17.96 -32.20
N LEU A 117 10.57 -18.19 -31.07
CA LEU A 117 9.66 -19.32 -30.91
C LEU A 117 8.46 -19.23 -31.87
N VAL A 118 7.89 -18.04 -32.04
CA VAL A 118 6.79 -17.81 -32.99
C VAL A 118 7.27 -18.03 -34.42
N LEU A 119 8.45 -17.53 -34.79
CA LEU A 119 9.02 -17.72 -36.13
C LEU A 119 9.26 -19.20 -36.42
N ARG A 120 9.86 -19.94 -35.47
CA ARG A 120 10.05 -21.38 -35.58
C ARG A 120 8.73 -22.11 -35.80
N LYS A 121 7.71 -21.80 -35.01
CA LYS A 121 6.38 -22.41 -35.17
C LYS A 121 5.76 -22.13 -36.54
N LYS A 122 5.92 -20.91 -37.06
CA LYS A 122 5.42 -20.55 -38.40
C LYS A 122 6.19 -21.30 -39.51
N LEU A 123 7.51 -21.44 -39.36
CA LEU A 123 8.34 -22.19 -40.28
C LEU A 123 7.94 -23.67 -40.32
N ASP A 124 7.78 -24.28 -39.16
CA ASP A 124 7.34 -25.68 -39.02
C ASP A 124 5.95 -25.90 -39.66
N ALA A 125 5.04 -24.93 -39.57
CA ALA A 125 3.73 -24.99 -40.20
C ALA A 125 3.83 -24.93 -41.74
N VAL A 126 4.60 -23.98 -42.29
CA VAL A 126 4.79 -23.84 -43.75
C VAL A 126 5.42 -25.10 -44.36
N PHE A 127 6.38 -25.72 -43.67
CA PHE A 127 7.02 -26.94 -44.19
C PHE A 127 6.18 -28.20 -43.99
N ARG A 128 5.34 -28.30 -42.95
CA ARG A 128 4.39 -29.41 -42.80
C ARG A 128 3.23 -29.34 -43.79
N ASP A 129 2.75 -28.14 -44.11
CA ASP A 129 1.71 -27.94 -45.14
C ASP A 129 2.21 -28.28 -46.56
N GLY A 130 3.52 -28.48 -46.76
CA GLY A 130 4.13 -28.91 -48.01
C GLY A 130 4.46 -30.41 -48.10
N GLU A 131 4.32 -31.17 -47.00
CA GLU A 131 4.55 -32.63 -46.97
C GLU A 131 3.26 -33.46 -47.20
N ASP A 132 2.09 -32.80 -47.25
CA ASP A 132 0.78 -33.42 -47.52
C ASP A 132 0.22 -33.07 -48.92
N ALA A 133 1.07 -32.77 -49.90
CA ALA A 133 0.71 -32.55 -51.31
C ALA A 133 1.38 -33.55 -52.27
#